data_AF-A0A9D7Z3P8-F1
#
_entry.id   AF-A0A9D7Z3P8-F1
#
_cell.length_a   1.000
_cell.length_b   1.000
_cell.length_c   1.000
_cell.angle_alpha   90.00
_cell.angle_beta   90.00
_cell.angle_gamma   90.00
#
_symmetry.space_group_name_H-M   'P 1'
#
loop_
_entity.id
_entity.type
_entity.pdbx_description
1 polymer ?
#
loop_
_entity_poly.entity_id
_entity_poly.type
_entity_poly.pdbx_seq_one_letter_code
_entity_poly.pdbx_strand_id
1 'polypeptide(L)'
;MAMPTRRRSRSPEPLSSGAAQGRPAGLDHPLFHAARRDRGGPGIVWAGALTLVLPYVVAMLVVRGRRLGRLTAGLKRDAAGLRDLNSRLVEEIDERRRVETELREAQAGLARASRLAAVGEMSAAVAHELNQPLAALGMFVSGARLYQARGEAEAVSENLDEIDALRLRMASLTQELKRLARPGESRIETVDMRECLKTSAKLVRPRIEETGVALRLHLPEQALRLYRAAPGRAGAGQPPAQRHRRLSCHARPACRGAGLGDGRHGPDRDRRQWRRYS
;
A
#
# COMPACT_ATOMS: atom_id res chain seq x y z
N MET A 1 39.52 -5.16 11.06
CA MET A 1 39.31 -5.50 12.49
C MET A 1 38.72 -6.90 12.54
N ALA A 2 39.56 -7.94 12.57
CA ALA A 2 40.05 -8.57 13.79
C ALA A 2 38.96 -9.40 14.51
N MET A 3 38.93 -10.69 14.20
CA MET A 3 38.50 -11.73 15.14
C MET A 3 39.30 -11.61 16.44
N PRO A 4 38.68 -11.94 17.58
CA PRO A 4 39.42 -12.78 18.50
C PRO A 4 38.58 -13.91 19.09
N THR A 5 39.24 -15.06 19.14
CA THR A 5 38.96 -16.24 19.96
C THR A 5 39.33 -15.98 21.42
N ARG A 6 38.53 -16.50 22.37
CA ARG A 6 38.88 -16.70 23.79
C ARG A 6 37.95 -17.79 24.34
N ARG A 7 38.39 -19.03 24.57
CA ARG A 7 39.28 -19.58 25.63
C ARG A 7 38.70 -19.45 27.04
N ARG A 8 38.37 -20.59 27.68
CA ARG A 8 38.66 -20.96 29.10
C ARG A 8 37.99 -22.31 29.42
N SER A 9 38.78 -23.36 29.75
CA SER A 9 39.24 -23.77 31.10
C SER A 9 38.08 -24.34 31.95
N ARG A 10 38.17 -25.43 32.72
CA ARG A 10 39.29 -26.12 33.38
C ARG A 10 38.69 -27.42 33.98
N SER A 11 39.44 -28.51 33.85
CA SER A 11 39.78 -29.60 34.80
C SER A 11 38.93 -29.98 36.04
N PRO A 12 39.11 -31.22 36.56
CA PRO A 12 38.17 -31.99 37.38
C PRO A 12 38.57 -32.08 38.88
N GLU A 13 37.69 -32.63 39.73
CA GLU A 13 38.10 -33.24 41.02
C GLU A 13 37.14 -34.34 41.52
N PRO A 14 37.67 -35.37 42.22
CA PRO A 14 36.95 -36.40 42.97
C PRO A 14 37.12 -36.26 44.51
N LEU A 15 36.23 -36.88 45.31
CA LEU A 15 36.34 -37.08 46.76
C LEU A 15 35.91 -38.54 47.04
N SER A 16 36.76 -39.45 47.56
CA SER A 16 37.13 -39.70 48.98
C SER A 16 35.88 -39.95 49.86
N SER A 17 35.79 -40.87 50.83
CA SER A 17 36.74 -41.50 51.76
C SER A 17 35.98 -42.64 52.50
N GLY A 18 36.69 -43.61 53.09
CA GLY A 18 36.08 -44.56 54.03
C GLY A 18 37.00 -45.72 54.45
N ALA A 19 37.99 -45.41 55.28
CA ALA A 19 38.95 -46.34 55.85
C ALA A 19 38.37 -47.24 56.96
N ALA A 20 38.88 -48.46 57.10
CA ALA A 20 39.12 -49.09 58.40
C ALA A 20 40.20 -50.18 58.27
N GLN A 21 41.22 -50.06 59.10
CA GLN A 21 42.45 -50.83 59.16
C GLN A 21 42.46 -51.61 60.49
N GLY A 22 42.83 -52.89 60.47
CA GLY A 22 43.02 -53.72 61.66
C GLY A 22 44.09 -54.78 61.39
N ARG A 23 45.12 -54.80 62.24
CA ARG A 23 46.43 -55.47 62.09
C ARG A 23 46.43 -56.97 62.51
N PRO A 24 47.55 -57.71 62.28
CA PRO A 24 47.62 -59.18 62.21
C PRO A 24 48.27 -59.85 63.44
N ALA A 25 48.14 -61.17 63.57
CA ALA A 25 49.17 -62.10 64.08
C ALA A 25 48.68 -63.56 63.94
N GLY A 26 49.56 -64.47 63.53
CA GLY A 26 49.24 -65.84 63.16
C GLY A 26 49.24 -66.87 64.28
N LEU A 27 49.01 -68.12 63.90
CA LEU A 27 49.53 -69.34 64.52
C LEU A 27 49.20 -70.55 63.62
N ASP A 28 50.18 -71.43 63.51
CA ASP A 28 50.23 -72.62 62.67
C ASP A 28 49.28 -73.73 63.13
N HIS A 29 48.59 -74.39 62.19
CA HIS A 29 48.68 -75.85 62.03
C HIS A 29 47.91 -76.34 60.79
N PRO A 30 48.48 -77.28 60.01
CA PRO A 30 47.82 -77.91 58.88
C PRO A 30 47.01 -79.13 59.35
N LEU A 31 45.90 -79.41 58.64
CA LEU A 31 45.49 -80.75 58.15
C LEU A 31 43.97 -80.77 57.87
N PHE A 32 43.64 -81.16 56.64
CA PHE A 32 42.42 -81.86 56.20
C PHE A 32 41.04 -81.34 56.67
N HIS A 33 40.26 -80.79 55.73
CA HIS A 33 39.25 -81.61 55.03
C HIS A 33 38.55 -80.81 53.92
N ALA A 34 38.48 -81.47 52.76
CA ALA A 34 37.64 -81.21 51.61
C ALA A 34 36.41 -80.30 51.82
N ALA A 35 36.55 -79.02 51.48
CA ALA A 35 35.43 -78.21 51.02
C ALA A 35 35.61 -78.01 49.52
N ARG A 36 34.91 -78.83 48.73
CA ARG A 36 34.77 -78.65 47.29
C ARG A 36 34.16 -77.26 47.08
N ARG A 37 35.04 -76.29 46.80
CA ARG A 37 34.67 -74.92 46.45
C ARG A 37 33.99 -75.03 45.09
N ASP A 38 32.65 -75.06 45.07
CA ASP A 38 31.87 -74.84 43.87
C ASP A 38 32.26 -73.45 43.34
N ARG A 39 33.26 -73.47 42.46
CA ARG A 39 33.86 -72.29 41.83
C ARG A 39 33.21 -72.05 40.47
N GLY A 40 31.92 -72.37 40.35
CA GLY A 40 31.06 -71.89 39.27
C GLY A 40 30.53 -70.50 39.61
N GLY A 41 31.44 -69.53 39.76
CA GLY A 41 31.06 -68.16 40.09
C GLY A 41 30.16 -67.53 39.00
N PRO A 42 29.20 -66.67 39.36
CA PRO A 42 28.27 -66.05 38.41
C PRO A 42 28.96 -65.22 37.33
N GLY A 43 30.25 -64.90 37.48
CA GLY A 43 31.05 -64.15 36.50
C GLY A 43 31.15 -64.81 35.12
N ILE A 44 31.08 -66.14 35.02
CA ILE A 44 31.07 -66.82 33.70
C ILE A 44 29.72 -66.61 33.00
N VAL A 45 28.62 -66.60 33.78
CA VAL A 45 27.27 -66.35 33.27
C VAL A 45 27.14 -64.90 32.80
N TRP A 46 27.68 -63.95 33.57
CA TRP A 46 27.70 -62.53 33.17
C TRP A 46 28.62 -62.26 31.96
N ALA A 47 29.76 -62.96 31.85
CA ALA A 47 30.64 -62.85 30.69
C ALA A 47 29.97 -63.35 29.40
N GLY A 48 29.25 -64.48 29.46
CA GLY A 48 28.47 -65.01 28.33
C GLY A 48 27.25 -64.16 27.97
N ALA A 49 26.61 -63.53 28.97
CA ALA A 49 25.53 -62.58 28.71
C ALA A 49 26.06 -61.32 28.00
N LEU A 50 27.23 -60.82 28.38
CA LEU A 50 27.83 -59.64 27.77
C LEU A 50 28.24 -59.87 26.30
N THR A 51 28.72 -61.08 25.95
CA THR A 51 29.11 -61.42 24.58
C THR A 51 27.94 -61.51 23.61
N LEU A 52 26.71 -61.70 24.09
CA LEU A 52 25.49 -61.67 23.28
C LEU A 52 24.78 -60.31 23.32
N VAL A 53 24.74 -59.66 24.49
CA VAL A 53 24.07 -58.36 24.66
C VAL A 53 24.83 -57.24 23.96
N LEU A 54 26.16 -57.22 24.04
CA LEU A 54 26.98 -56.18 23.40
C LEU A 54 26.80 -56.14 21.88
N PRO A 55 26.95 -57.24 21.10
CA PRO A 55 26.72 -57.20 19.66
C PRO A 55 25.25 -56.92 19.30
N TYR A 56 24.29 -57.37 20.13
CA TYR A 56 22.88 -57.03 19.94
C TYR A 56 22.63 -55.52 20.09
N VAL A 57 23.16 -54.89 21.13
CA VAL A 57 23.05 -53.44 21.37
C VAL A 57 23.78 -52.66 20.28
N VAL A 58 24.97 -53.10 19.86
CA VAL A 58 25.71 -52.49 18.74
C VAL A 58 24.91 -52.62 17.44
N ALA A 59 24.37 -53.79 17.12
CA ALA A 59 23.53 -53.99 15.94
C ALA A 59 22.26 -53.13 16.00
N MET A 60 21.61 -53.04 17.16
CA MET A 60 20.45 -52.19 17.39
C MET A 60 20.78 -50.70 17.17
N LEU A 61 21.90 -50.21 17.72
CA LEU A 61 22.36 -48.83 17.54
C LEU A 61 22.70 -48.53 16.08
N VAL A 62 23.35 -49.48 15.37
CA VAL A 62 23.65 -49.35 13.93
C VAL A 62 22.36 -49.33 13.11
N VAL A 63 21.39 -50.20 13.38
CA VAL A 63 20.09 -50.22 12.68
C VAL A 63 19.30 -48.94 12.97
N ARG A 64 19.26 -48.48 14.22
CA ARG A 64 18.56 -47.26 14.62
C ARG A 64 19.22 -46.00 14.03
N GLY A 65 20.56 -45.95 14.03
CA GLY A 65 21.35 -44.90 13.38
C GLY A 65 21.13 -44.87 11.87
N ARG A 66 21.08 -46.03 11.20
CA ARG A 66 20.75 -46.13 9.77
C ARG A 66 19.33 -45.66 9.46
N ARG A 67 18.33 -45.99 10.30
CA ARG A 67 16.94 -45.50 10.13
C ARG A 67 16.86 -43.97 10.24
N LEU A 68 17.50 -43.39 11.26
CA LEU A 68 17.57 -41.93 11.44
C LEU A 68 18.32 -41.24 10.30
N GLY A 69 19.41 -41.84 9.82
CA GLY A 69 20.14 -41.36 8.64
C GLY A 69 19.29 -41.30 7.38
N ARG A 70 18.45 -42.33 7.13
CA ARG A 70 17.54 -42.34 5.97
C ARG A 70 16.46 -41.26 6.05
N LEU A 71 15.85 -41.07 7.22
CA LEU A 71 14.83 -40.03 7.43
C LEU A 71 15.41 -38.62 7.26
N THR A 72 16.55 -38.35 7.89
CA THR A 72 17.23 -37.05 7.78
C THR A 72 17.73 -36.77 6.36
N ALA A 73 18.18 -37.79 5.62
CA ALA A 73 18.55 -37.66 4.22
C ALA A 73 17.35 -37.39 3.29
N GLY A 74 16.15 -37.86 3.63
CA GLY A 74 14.91 -37.52 2.93
C GLY A 74 14.55 -36.05 3.12
N LEU A 75 14.44 -35.60 4.39
CA LEU A 75 14.12 -34.22 4.73
C LEU A 75 15.11 -33.20 4.15
N LYS A 76 16.41 -33.53 4.10
CA LYS A 76 17.43 -32.68 3.47
C LYS A 76 17.22 -32.54 1.96
N ARG A 77 16.79 -33.60 1.27
CA ARG A 77 16.47 -33.56 -0.17
C ARG A 77 15.22 -32.71 -0.42
N ASP A 78 14.17 -32.90 0.37
CA ASP A 78 12.93 -32.12 0.24
C ASP A 78 13.18 -30.63 0.52
N ALA A 79 13.97 -30.32 1.56
CA ALA A 79 14.38 -28.95 1.86
C ALA A 79 15.26 -28.33 0.76
N ALA A 80 16.12 -29.11 0.11
CA ALA A 80 16.91 -28.64 -1.04
C ALA A 80 16.01 -28.37 -2.26
N GLY A 81 15.05 -29.26 -2.55
CA GLY A 81 14.08 -29.08 -3.64
C GLY A 81 13.19 -27.85 -3.43
N LEU A 82 12.70 -27.62 -2.21
CA LEU A 82 11.93 -26.42 -1.87
C LEU A 82 12.74 -25.13 -2.02
N ARG A 83 14.03 -25.15 -1.67
CA ARG A 83 14.92 -23.98 -1.85
C ARG A 83 15.15 -23.66 -3.31
N ASP A 84 15.40 -24.68 -4.14
CA ASP A 84 15.57 -24.52 -5.59
C ASP A 84 14.29 -24.00 -6.26
N LEU A 85 13.13 -24.53 -5.89
CA LEU A 85 11.84 -24.02 -6.37
C LEU A 85 11.61 -22.57 -5.96
N ASN A 86 11.93 -22.22 -4.71
CA ASN A 86 11.78 -20.86 -4.22
C ASN A 86 12.73 -19.89 -4.95
N SER A 87 14.00 -20.26 -5.17
CA SER A 87 14.93 -19.40 -5.93
C SER A 87 14.45 -19.17 -7.36
N ARG A 88 13.95 -20.20 -8.05
CA ARG A 88 13.38 -20.05 -9.40
C ARG A 88 12.14 -19.15 -9.41
N LEU A 89 11.27 -19.28 -8.41
CA LEU A 89 10.10 -18.40 -8.27
C LEU A 89 10.50 -16.94 -8.03
N VAL A 90 11.52 -16.71 -7.21
CA VAL A 90 12.05 -15.35 -6.97
C VAL A 90 12.62 -14.76 -8.27
N GLU A 91 13.41 -15.53 -9.01
CA GLU A 91 13.94 -15.12 -10.31
C GLU A 91 12.81 -14.78 -11.30
N GLU A 92 11.79 -15.63 -11.42
CA GLU A 92 10.64 -15.39 -12.30
C GLU A 92 9.83 -14.16 -11.87
N ILE A 93 9.65 -13.94 -10.56
CA ILE A 93 8.97 -12.74 -10.04
C ILE A 93 9.77 -11.49 -10.36
N ASP A 94 11.09 -11.51 -10.18
CA ASP A 94 11.95 -10.38 -10.46
C ASP A 94 12.00 -10.07 -11.96
N GLU A 95 12.04 -11.09 -12.82
CA GLU A 95 11.92 -10.94 -14.27
C GLU A 95 10.58 -10.33 -14.67
N ARG A 96 9.46 -10.88 -14.17
CA ARG A 96 8.12 -10.32 -14.41
C ARG A 96 8.02 -8.86 -13.96
N ARG A 97 8.58 -8.51 -12.80
CA ARG A 97 8.59 -7.13 -12.28
C ARG A 97 9.39 -6.19 -13.17
N ARG A 98 10.52 -6.64 -13.72
CA ARG A 98 11.31 -5.85 -14.68
C ARG A 98 10.51 -5.58 -15.94
N VAL A 99 9.94 -6.62 -16.55
CA VAL A 99 9.09 -6.51 -17.75
C VAL A 99 7.89 -5.60 -17.51
N GLU A 100 7.21 -5.74 -16.36
CA GLU A 100 6.10 -4.85 -16.00
C GLU A 100 6.54 -3.38 -15.86
N THR A 101 7.74 -3.13 -15.34
CA THR A 101 8.26 -1.77 -15.16
C THR A 101 8.60 -1.16 -16.51
N GLU A 102 9.30 -1.90 -17.38
CA GLU A 102 9.59 -1.49 -18.76
C GLU A 102 8.31 -1.23 -19.55
N LEU A 103 7.30 -2.10 -19.41
CA LEU A 103 6.00 -1.91 -20.06
C LEU A 103 5.31 -0.64 -19.57
N ARG A 104 5.32 -0.35 -18.27
CA ARG A 104 4.75 0.88 -17.70
C ARG A 104 5.47 2.12 -18.22
N GLU A 105 6.80 2.07 -18.32
CA GLU A 105 7.61 3.16 -18.87
C GLU A 105 7.32 3.39 -20.35
N ALA A 106 7.27 2.32 -21.15
CA ALA A 106 6.92 2.39 -22.57
C ALA A 106 5.51 2.94 -22.79
N GLN A 107 4.52 2.47 -22.02
CA GLN A 107 3.15 2.99 -22.06
C GLN A 107 3.08 4.47 -21.68
N ALA A 108 3.82 4.89 -20.65
CA ALA A 108 3.92 6.29 -20.28
C ALA A 108 4.56 7.14 -21.39
N GLY A 109 5.56 6.61 -22.08
CA GLY A 109 6.17 7.22 -23.26
C GLY A 109 5.19 7.36 -24.42
N LEU A 110 4.49 6.28 -24.78
CA LEU A 110 3.46 6.29 -25.84
C LEU A 110 2.32 7.26 -25.53
N ALA A 111 1.85 7.31 -24.28
CA ALA A 111 0.82 8.26 -23.88
C ALA A 111 1.28 9.72 -24.03
N ARG A 112 2.56 10.02 -23.76
CA ARG A 112 3.14 11.36 -24.01
C ARG A 112 3.20 11.66 -25.50
N ALA A 113 3.71 10.73 -26.29
CA ALA A 113 3.83 10.87 -27.75
C ALA A 113 2.47 11.09 -28.41
N SER A 114 1.46 10.30 -28.02
CA SER A 114 0.08 10.43 -28.51
C SER A 114 -0.53 11.80 -28.18
N ARG A 115 -0.33 12.33 -26.97
CA ARG A 115 -0.81 13.68 -26.61
C ARG A 115 -0.14 14.76 -27.45
N LEU A 116 1.17 14.67 -27.65
CA LEU A 116 1.90 15.62 -28.48
C LEU A 116 1.48 15.53 -29.96
N ALA A 117 1.26 14.33 -30.47
CA ALA A 117 0.76 14.11 -31.82
C ALA A 117 -0.64 14.70 -32.00
N ALA A 118 -1.56 14.50 -31.04
CA ALA A 118 -2.89 15.10 -31.08
C ALA A 118 -2.84 16.65 -31.07
N VAL A 119 -1.97 17.24 -30.25
CA VAL A 119 -1.72 18.69 -30.26
C VAL A 119 -1.13 19.14 -31.61
N GLY A 120 -0.27 18.33 -32.21
CA GLY A 120 0.33 18.54 -33.53
C GLY A 120 -0.68 18.53 -34.67
N GLU A 121 -1.54 17.50 -34.74
CA GLU A 121 -2.63 17.42 -35.73
C GLU A 121 -3.60 18.60 -35.59
N MET A 122 -3.88 19.01 -34.36
CA MET A 122 -4.73 20.17 -34.08
C MET A 122 -3.99 21.51 -34.17
N SER A 123 -2.68 21.54 -34.44
CA SER A 123 -1.89 22.79 -34.37
C SER A 123 -2.35 23.86 -35.34
N ALA A 124 -2.82 23.47 -36.54
CA ALA A 124 -3.42 24.41 -37.49
C ALA A 124 -4.74 25.00 -36.96
N ALA A 125 -5.59 24.18 -36.34
CA ALA A 125 -6.83 24.63 -35.71
C ALA A 125 -6.54 25.55 -34.51
N VAL A 126 -5.57 25.19 -33.67
CA VAL A 126 -5.13 26.00 -32.52
C VAL A 126 -4.60 27.36 -32.98
N ALA A 127 -3.76 27.39 -34.02
CA ALA A 127 -3.27 28.63 -34.59
C ALA A 127 -4.42 29.49 -35.13
N HIS A 128 -5.41 28.87 -35.78
CA HIS A 128 -6.59 29.57 -36.26
C HIS A 128 -7.44 30.17 -35.13
N GLU A 129 -7.74 29.38 -34.10
CA GLU A 129 -8.50 29.80 -32.91
C GLU A 129 -7.76 30.86 -32.07
N LEU A 130 -6.42 30.91 -32.10
CA LEU A 130 -5.65 31.97 -31.45
C LEU A 130 -5.55 33.24 -32.30
N ASN A 131 -5.50 33.09 -33.63
CA ASN A 131 -5.46 34.23 -34.54
C ASN A 131 -6.79 35.00 -34.56
N GLN A 132 -7.93 34.34 -34.34
CA GLN A 132 -9.24 34.98 -34.26
C GLN A 132 -9.33 36.09 -33.18
N PRO A 133 -9.05 35.82 -31.88
CA PRO A 133 -9.06 36.86 -30.85
C PRO A 133 -7.93 37.87 -31.04
N LEU A 134 -6.78 37.50 -31.63
CA LEU A 134 -5.73 38.47 -31.95
C LEU A 134 -6.18 39.49 -33.02
N ALA A 135 -6.91 39.04 -34.04
CA ALA A 135 -7.47 39.94 -35.05
C ALA A 135 -8.52 40.88 -34.43
N ALA A 136 -9.42 40.35 -33.60
CA ALA A 136 -10.42 41.14 -32.90
C ALA A 136 -9.77 42.16 -31.93
N LEU A 137 -8.70 41.78 -31.24
CA LEU A 137 -7.93 42.69 -30.39
C LEU A 137 -7.38 43.88 -31.20
N GLY A 138 -6.83 43.62 -32.38
CA GLY A 138 -6.36 44.68 -33.28
C GLY A 138 -7.47 45.64 -33.73
N MET A 139 -8.68 45.11 -33.97
CA MET A 139 -9.86 45.92 -34.29
C MET A 139 -10.29 46.80 -33.11
N PHE A 140 -10.41 46.25 -31.90
CA PHE A 140 -10.82 47.00 -30.72
C PHE A 140 -9.79 48.07 -30.34
N VAL A 141 -8.49 47.78 -30.43
CA VAL A 141 -7.43 48.79 -30.21
C VAL A 141 -7.51 49.91 -31.24
N SER A 142 -7.77 49.59 -32.51
CA SER A 142 -7.93 50.61 -33.56
C SER A 142 -9.19 51.45 -33.34
N GLY A 143 -10.30 50.82 -32.93
CA GLY A 143 -11.54 51.51 -32.57
C GLY A 143 -11.37 52.43 -31.37
N ALA A 144 -10.68 51.99 -30.32
CA ALA A 144 -10.37 52.79 -29.14
C ALA A 144 -9.58 54.05 -29.51
N ARG A 145 -8.59 53.95 -30.41
CA ARG A 145 -7.86 55.12 -30.92
C ARG A 145 -8.76 56.08 -31.70
N LEU A 146 -9.70 55.57 -32.49
CA LEU A 146 -10.65 56.39 -33.24
C LEU A 146 -11.61 57.13 -32.30
N TYR A 147 -12.18 56.45 -31.31
CA TYR A 147 -13.06 57.08 -30.31
C TYR A 147 -12.32 58.10 -29.44
N GLN A 148 -11.07 57.79 -29.06
CA GLN A 148 -10.21 58.73 -28.34
C GLN A 148 -9.96 60.00 -29.15
N ALA A 149 -9.67 59.88 -30.44
CA ALA A 149 -9.47 61.03 -31.33
C ALA A 149 -10.73 61.90 -31.49
N ARG A 150 -11.92 61.31 -31.30
CA ARG A 150 -13.22 62.00 -31.34
C ARG A 150 -13.67 62.57 -29.99
N GLY A 151 -12.95 62.29 -28.91
CA GLY A 151 -13.33 62.69 -27.55
C GLY A 151 -14.48 61.88 -26.96
N GLU A 152 -14.81 60.72 -27.54
CA GLU A 152 -15.90 59.83 -27.12
C GLU A 152 -15.42 58.92 -25.97
N ALA A 153 -15.26 59.49 -24.77
CA ALA A 153 -14.66 58.78 -23.63
C ALA A 153 -15.44 57.52 -23.20
N GLU A 154 -16.77 57.53 -23.29
CA GLU A 154 -17.63 56.38 -22.95
C GLU A 154 -17.39 55.22 -23.92
N ALA A 155 -17.35 55.50 -25.23
CA ALA A 155 -17.05 54.49 -26.26
C ALA A 155 -15.61 53.95 -26.16
N VAL A 156 -14.64 54.74 -25.67
CA VAL A 156 -13.30 54.24 -25.34
C VAL A 156 -13.36 53.24 -24.19
N SER A 157 -14.10 53.56 -23.12
CA SER A 157 -14.24 52.66 -21.96
C SER A 157 -14.86 51.33 -22.35
N GLU A 158 -15.95 51.33 -23.11
CA GLU A 158 -16.60 50.10 -23.60
C GLU A 158 -15.64 49.24 -24.44
N ASN A 159 -14.83 49.88 -25.29
CA ASN A 159 -13.85 49.16 -26.11
C ASN A 159 -12.75 48.50 -25.25
N LEU A 160 -12.32 49.17 -24.18
CA LEU A 160 -11.35 48.61 -23.23
C LEU A 160 -11.93 47.42 -22.45
N ASP A 161 -13.22 47.48 -22.09
CA ASP A 161 -13.91 46.36 -21.45
C ASP A 161 -13.99 45.13 -22.37
N GLU A 162 -14.26 45.33 -23.67
CA GLU A 162 -14.21 44.25 -24.66
C GLU A 162 -12.80 43.65 -24.83
N ILE A 163 -11.76 44.49 -24.78
CA ILE A 163 -10.36 44.03 -24.79
C ILE A 163 -10.06 43.16 -23.58
N ASP A 164 -10.50 43.54 -22.38
CA ASP A 164 -10.31 42.75 -21.16
C ASP A 164 -11.10 41.43 -21.19
N ALA A 165 -12.33 41.44 -21.71
CA ALA A 165 -13.11 40.23 -21.94
C ALA A 165 -12.43 39.27 -22.94
N LEU A 166 -11.80 39.81 -23.99
CA LEU A 166 -11.06 39.04 -24.98
C LEU A 166 -9.76 38.46 -24.40
N ARG A 167 -9.04 39.24 -23.59
CA ARG A 167 -7.85 38.80 -22.84
C ARG A 167 -8.16 37.59 -21.96
N LEU A 168 -9.27 37.63 -21.22
CA LEU A 168 -9.70 36.53 -20.35
C LEU A 168 -10.00 35.26 -21.16
N ARG A 169 -10.65 35.40 -22.33
CA ARG A 169 -10.90 34.28 -23.26
C ARG A 169 -9.61 33.66 -23.77
N MET A 170 -8.64 34.47 -24.22
CA MET A 170 -7.33 33.97 -24.67
C MET A 170 -6.56 33.24 -23.57
N ALA A 171 -6.63 33.73 -22.32
CA ALA A 171 -6.01 33.07 -21.18
C ALA A 171 -6.62 31.67 -20.93
N SER A 172 -7.95 31.53 -21.05
CA SER A 172 -8.63 30.25 -20.91
C SER A 172 -8.21 29.24 -22.00
N LEU A 173 -8.18 29.65 -23.26
CA LEU A 173 -7.73 28.80 -24.39
C LEU A 173 -6.29 28.32 -24.19
N THR A 174 -5.40 29.24 -23.81
CA THR A 174 -3.98 28.91 -23.54
C THR A 174 -3.83 27.93 -22.39
N GLN A 175 -4.66 28.06 -21.35
CA GLN A 175 -4.64 27.18 -20.20
C GLN A 175 -5.13 25.77 -20.54
N GLU A 176 -6.12 25.64 -21.43
CA GLU A 176 -6.60 24.35 -21.92
C GLU A 176 -5.53 23.62 -22.75
N LEU A 177 -4.84 24.33 -23.64
CA LEU A 177 -3.71 23.79 -24.39
C LEU A 177 -2.58 23.34 -23.47
N LYS A 178 -2.25 24.17 -22.47
CA LYS A 178 -1.23 23.84 -21.46
C LYS A 178 -1.63 22.60 -20.65
N ARG A 179 -2.91 22.41 -20.35
CA ARG A 179 -3.43 21.21 -19.65
C ARG A 179 -3.29 19.94 -20.49
N LEU A 180 -3.49 20.03 -21.81
CA LEU A 180 -3.31 18.91 -22.73
C LEU A 180 -1.83 18.53 -22.91
N ALA A 181 -0.95 19.54 -22.96
CA ALA A 181 0.49 19.34 -23.17
C ALA A 181 1.27 18.97 -21.90
N ARG A 182 0.79 19.38 -20.70
CA ARG A 182 1.52 19.13 -19.46
C ARG A 182 1.44 17.66 -19.06
N PRO A 183 2.59 16.98 -18.81
CA PRO A 183 2.58 15.67 -18.18
C PRO A 183 1.90 15.80 -16.82
N GLY A 184 0.75 15.17 -16.66
CA GLY A 184 0.17 14.97 -15.34
C GLY A 184 1.10 14.05 -14.55
N GLU A 185 1.95 14.61 -13.68
CA GLU A 185 2.34 13.89 -12.47
C GLU A 185 1.05 13.75 -11.65
N SER A 186 0.27 12.70 -11.93
CA SER A 186 -0.81 12.31 -11.05
C SER A 186 -0.18 11.71 -9.80
N ARG A 187 0.33 12.57 -8.91
CA ARG A 187 0.75 12.14 -7.59
C ARG A 187 -0.49 11.63 -6.87
N ILE A 188 -0.39 10.41 -6.35
CA ILE A 188 -1.43 9.82 -5.54
C ILE A 188 -1.29 10.49 -4.17
N GLU A 189 -2.14 11.46 -3.92
CA GLU A 189 -2.25 12.12 -2.63
C GLU A 189 -3.63 11.91 -2.04
N THR A 190 -3.70 11.92 -0.72
CA THR A 190 -4.96 11.82 0.00
C THR A 190 -5.60 13.21 -0.02
N VAL A 191 -6.75 13.33 -0.66
CA VAL A 191 -7.46 14.61 -0.79
C VAL A 191 -8.75 14.57 0.03
N ASP A 192 -9.02 15.61 0.83
CA ASP A 192 -10.33 15.81 1.47
C ASP A 192 -11.29 16.42 0.45
N MET A 193 -12.25 15.63 -0.03
CA MET A 193 -13.23 16.08 -1.01
C MET A 193 -14.05 17.29 -0.53
N ARG A 194 -14.19 17.48 0.79
CA ARG A 194 -14.91 18.66 1.31
C ARG A 194 -14.18 19.95 0.99
N GLU A 195 -12.85 19.93 1.06
CA GLU A 195 -12.03 21.08 0.74
C GLU A 195 -12.09 21.38 -0.75
N CYS A 196 -12.00 20.35 -1.61
CA CYS A 196 -12.21 20.49 -3.04
C CYS A 196 -13.57 21.12 -3.36
N LEU A 197 -14.65 20.57 -2.80
CA LEU A 197 -16.01 21.07 -3.04
C LEU A 197 -16.20 22.51 -2.54
N LYS A 198 -15.61 22.88 -1.39
CA LYS A 198 -15.62 24.25 -0.88
C LYS A 198 -14.86 25.20 -1.81
N THR A 199 -13.67 24.80 -2.26
CA THR A 199 -12.84 25.61 -3.16
C THR A 199 -13.50 25.80 -4.52
N SER A 200 -14.03 24.72 -5.11
CA SER A 200 -14.80 24.80 -6.35
C SER A 200 -16.04 25.69 -6.19
N ALA A 201 -16.77 25.56 -5.08
CA ALA A 201 -17.94 26.40 -4.85
C ALA A 201 -17.59 27.88 -4.73
N LYS A 202 -16.46 28.24 -4.09
CA LYS A 202 -15.99 29.62 -4.02
C LYS A 202 -15.71 30.21 -5.41
N LEU A 203 -15.14 29.42 -6.32
CA LEU A 203 -14.81 29.86 -7.68
C LEU A 203 -16.06 30.15 -8.53
N VAL A 204 -17.12 29.36 -8.35
CA VAL A 204 -18.34 29.48 -9.18
C VAL A 204 -19.38 30.42 -8.55
N ARG A 205 -19.26 30.71 -7.26
CA ARG A 205 -20.21 31.51 -6.49
C ARG A 205 -20.49 32.91 -7.07
N PRO A 206 -19.51 33.72 -7.51
CA PRO A 206 -19.79 35.04 -8.08
C PRO A 206 -20.76 34.98 -9.26
N ARG A 207 -20.54 34.01 -10.17
CA ARG A 207 -21.35 33.83 -11.37
C ARG A 207 -22.75 33.28 -11.10
N ILE A 208 -22.89 32.49 -10.03
CA ILE A 208 -24.19 31.96 -9.57
C ILE A 208 -25.03 33.07 -8.89
N GLU A 209 -24.37 33.97 -8.15
CA GLU A 209 -25.01 35.11 -7.50
C GLU A 209 -25.54 36.11 -8.53
N GLU A 210 -24.81 36.34 -9.64
CA GLU A 210 -25.29 37.13 -10.79
C GLU A 210 -26.57 36.57 -11.42
N THR A 211 -26.79 35.25 -11.36
CA THR A 211 -27.99 34.60 -11.90
C THR A 211 -29.15 34.51 -10.90
N GLY A 212 -28.97 35.01 -9.67
CA GLY A 212 -29.98 34.98 -8.62
C GLY A 212 -30.28 33.58 -8.05
N VAL A 213 -29.35 32.63 -8.21
CA VAL A 213 -29.53 31.24 -7.76
C VAL A 213 -28.81 31.00 -6.44
N ALA A 214 -29.45 30.34 -5.48
CA ALA A 214 -28.84 30.03 -4.18
C ALA A 214 -28.11 28.67 -4.20
N LEU A 215 -26.78 28.67 -4.05
CA LEU A 215 -25.98 27.44 -3.90
C LEU A 215 -25.95 26.97 -2.44
N ARG A 216 -26.52 25.78 -2.16
CA ARG A 216 -26.43 25.09 -0.86
C ARG A 216 -25.58 23.84 -0.95
N LEU A 217 -24.53 23.76 -0.13
CA LEU A 217 -23.68 22.57 -0.03
C LEU A 217 -24.03 21.79 1.23
N HIS A 218 -24.46 20.54 1.07
CA HIS A 218 -24.66 19.60 2.17
C HIS A 218 -23.46 18.66 2.26
N LEU A 219 -22.46 19.05 3.07
CA LEU A 219 -21.23 18.29 3.26
C LEU A 219 -21.27 17.55 4.60
N PRO A 220 -20.79 16.30 4.66
CA PRO A 220 -20.66 15.58 5.93
C PRO A 220 -19.57 16.22 6.83
N GLU A 221 -19.74 16.12 8.14
CA GLU A 221 -18.77 16.64 9.13
C GLU A 221 -17.45 15.85 9.14
N GLN A 222 -17.46 14.61 8.66
CA GLN A 222 -16.28 13.76 8.58
C GLN A 222 -15.52 13.99 7.27
N ALA A 223 -14.18 14.00 7.34
CA ALA A 223 -13.31 14.15 6.17
C ALA A 223 -13.50 12.99 5.18
N LEU A 224 -13.84 13.31 3.93
CA LEU A 224 -14.01 12.31 2.88
C LEU A 224 -12.69 12.19 2.13
N ARG A 225 -11.82 11.31 2.62
CA ARG A 225 -10.50 11.04 2.04
C ARG A 225 -10.66 10.07 0.87
N LEU A 226 -10.41 10.53 -0.35
CA LEU A 226 -10.38 9.65 -1.52
C LEU A 226 -8.96 9.14 -1.76
N TYR A 227 -8.84 7.83 -1.95
CA TYR A 227 -7.64 7.18 -2.46
C TYR A 227 -7.88 6.81 -3.92
N ARG A 228 -7.05 7.31 -4.83
CA ARG A 228 -7.05 6.81 -6.20
C ARG A 228 -6.27 5.50 -6.23
N ALA A 229 -6.98 4.36 -6.27
CA ALA A 229 -6.34 3.06 -6.46
C ALA A 229 -5.69 3.01 -7.86
N ALA A 230 -4.40 2.69 -7.91
CA ALA A 230 -3.75 2.37 -9.18
C ALA A 230 -4.33 1.04 -9.71
N PRO A 231 -4.68 0.93 -11.00
CA PRO A 231 -5.04 -0.37 -11.56
C PRO A 231 -3.81 -1.30 -11.47
N GLY A 232 -3.93 -2.38 -10.69
CA GLY A 232 -2.90 -3.44 -10.65
C GLY A 232 -2.24 -3.73 -9.29
N ARG A 233 -2.61 -3.06 -8.18
CA ARG A 233 -2.17 -3.49 -6.83
C ARG A 233 -3.36 -3.74 -5.91
N ALA A 234 -4.09 -4.82 -6.18
CA ALA A 234 -4.91 -5.47 -5.16
C ALA A 234 -4.00 -6.42 -4.37
N GLY A 235 -3.20 -5.86 -3.47
CA GLY A 235 -2.29 -6.64 -2.63
C GLY A 235 -1.88 -5.86 -1.39
N ALA A 236 -2.41 -6.29 -0.24
CA ALA A 236 -2.03 -5.88 1.12
C ALA A 236 -2.24 -4.39 1.47
N GLY A 237 -3.51 -4.03 1.67
CA GLY A 237 -3.90 -2.79 2.32
C GLY A 237 -5.41 -2.76 2.43
N GLN A 238 -5.96 -3.55 3.34
CA GLN A 238 -7.40 -3.64 3.57
C GLN A 238 -7.91 -2.23 3.94
N PRO A 239 -8.74 -1.57 3.12
CA PRO A 239 -9.29 -0.29 3.49
C PRO A 239 -10.19 -0.50 4.73
N PRO A 240 -10.18 0.42 5.72
CA PRO A 240 -11.08 0.30 6.86
C PRO A 240 -12.51 0.25 6.34
N ALA A 241 -13.28 -0.72 6.81
CA ALA A 241 -14.64 -1.00 6.34
C ALA A 241 -15.55 0.22 6.52
N GLN A 242 -15.66 1.07 5.49
CA GLN A 242 -16.61 2.17 5.46
C GLN A 242 -17.82 1.75 4.64
N ARG A 243 -18.97 1.66 5.31
CA ARG A 243 -20.28 1.41 4.70
C ARG A 243 -20.52 2.44 3.60
N HIS A 244 -20.55 1.98 2.35
CA HIS A 244 -20.92 2.80 1.19
C HIS A 244 -22.37 3.29 1.33
N ARG A 245 -22.58 4.52 1.80
CA ARG A 245 -23.85 5.23 1.60
C ARG A 245 -23.78 5.93 0.25
N ARG A 246 -24.64 5.51 -0.68
CA ARG A 246 -24.84 6.17 -1.98
C ARG A 246 -25.24 7.64 -1.73
N LEU A 247 -24.44 8.58 -2.21
CA LEU A 247 -24.81 10.00 -2.25
C LEU A 247 -25.72 10.22 -3.46
N SER A 248 -27.02 10.38 -3.22
CA SER A 248 -27.98 10.84 -4.21
C SER A 248 -28.09 12.37 -4.15
N CYS A 249 -27.59 13.06 -5.17
CA CYS A 249 -27.85 14.49 -5.36
C CYS A 249 -29.26 14.67 -5.94
N HIS A 250 -30.18 15.25 -5.15
CA HIS A 250 -31.45 15.76 -5.66
C HIS A 250 -31.36 17.27 -5.82
N ALA A 251 -31.39 17.75 -7.07
CA ALA A 251 -31.66 19.15 -7.38
C ALA A 251 -33.18 19.40 -7.19
N ARG A 252 -33.56 20.28 -6.26
CA ARG A 252 -34.94 20.79 -6.17
C ARG A 252 -35.03 22.10 -6.96
N PRO A 253 -36.01 22.27 -7.86
CA PRO A 253 -36.28 23.56 -8.49
C PRO A 253 -36.88 24.51 -7.45
N ALA A 254 -36.38 25.74 -7.39
CA ALA A 254 -36.95 26.80 -6.57
C ALA A 254 -38.26 27.29 -7.22
N CYS A 255 -39.40 27.04 -6.57
CA CYS A 255 -40.70 27.57 -6.97
C CYS A 255 -40.73 29.10 -6.76
N ARG A 256 -41.03 29.83 -7.84
CA ARG A 256 -41.44 31.24 -7.84
C ARG A 256 -42.86 31.37 -7.26
N GLY A 257 -43.14 32.49 -6.60
CA GLY A 257 -44.51 32.91 -6.30
C GLY A 257 -44.58 34.11 -5.37
N ALA A 258 -44.50 35.32 -5.92
CA ALA A 258 -45.06 36.52 -5.32
C ALA A 258 -46.46 36.73 -5.92
N GLY A 259 -47.48 36.96 -5.09
CA GLY A 259 -48.86 37.21 -5.52
C GLY A 259 -49.82 37.34 -4.35
N LEU A 260 -50.23 38.59 -4.10
CA LEU A 260 -51.19 39.14 -3.13
C LEU A 260 -52.53 38.39 -2.99
N GLY A 261 -53.14 38.44 -1.79
CA GLY A 261 -54.61 38.58 -1.64
C GLY A 261 -55.36 37.60 -0.72
N ASP A 262 -55.60 38.04 0.52
CA ASP A 262 -56.81 37.90 1.36
C ASP A 262 -57.35 36.52 1.84
N GLY A 263 -57.80 36.46 3.11
CA GLY A 263 -58.83 35.51 3.58
C GLY A 263 -58.48 34.44 4.63
N ARG A 264 -58.56 34.83 5.92
CA ARG A 264 -59.13 34.11 7.10
C ARG A 264 -58.75 32.64 7.46
N HIS A 265 -58.27 32.50 8.70
CA HIS A 265 -58.53 31.47 9.73
C HIS A 265 -58.55 29.94 9.41
N GLY A 266 -57.68 29.18 10.10
CA GLY A 266 -57.94 27.78 10.51
C GLY A 266 -56.67 26.91 10.65
N PRO A 267 -56.52 26.05 11.68
CA PRO A 267 -55.22 25.78 12.30
C PRO A 267 -54.48 24.51 11.85
N ASP A 268 -53.16 24.63 11.96
CA ASP A 268 -52.15 23.66 12.42
C ASP A 268 -52.60 22.21 12.70
N ARG A 269 -52.12 21.28 11.86
CA ARG A 269 -51.87 19.87 12.24
C ARG A 269 -50.59 19.38 11.58
N ASP A 270 -49.50 19.71 12.26
CA ASP A 270 -48.21 19.05 12.20
C ASP A 270 -48.29 17.53 12.57
N ARG A 271 -47.24 16.80 12.15
CA ARG A 271 -46.78 15.47 12.62
C ARG A 271 -47.31 14.19 11.94
N ARG A 272 -46.57 13.76 10.91
CA ARG A 272 -46.15 12.34 10.76
C ARG A 272 -44.67 12.30 10.38
N GLN A 273 -43.82 12.06 11.38
CA GLN A 273 -43.10 10.80 11.58
C GLN A 273 -42.13 10.44 10.46
N TRP A 274 -40.85 10.75 10.68
CA TRP A 274 -39.76 9.91 10.19
C TRP A 274 -38.87 9.53 11.38
N ARG A 275 -39.03 8.27 11.78
CA ARG A 275 -38.34 7.62 12.89
C ARG A 275 -36.83 7.54 12.61
N ARG A 276 -36.08 7.81 13.68
CA ARG A 276 -34.67 7.45 13.88
C ARG A 276 -34.44 5.96 13.64
N TYR A 277 -33.32 5.62 13.02
CA TYR A 277 -32.64 4.35 13.25
C TYR A 277 -31.18 4.65 13.63
N SER A 278 -30.86 4.18 14.83
CA SER A 278 -29.55 3.91 15.42
C SER A 278 -28.68 3.04 14.52
#